data_AF-L8EUD3-F1
#
_entry.id   AF-L8EUD3-F1
#
_cell.length_a   1.000
_cell.length_b   1.000
_cell.length_c   1.000
_cell.angle_alpha   90.00
_cell.angle_beta   90.00
_cell.angle_gamma   90.00
#
_symmetry.space_group_name_H-M   'P 1'
#
loop_
_entity.id
_entity.type
_entity.pdbx_description
1 polymer ?
#
loop_
_entity_poly.entity_id
_entity_poly.type
_entity_poly.pdbx_seq_one_letter_code
_entity_poly.pdbx_strand_id
1 'polypeptide(L)' 'MRITVVAGERQVAIHIKGKGAKALARAEAAAARLLTVGPEPEERPAFGYAVTSDHEVAGEDT' A
#
# COMPACT_ATOMS: atom_id res chain seq x y z
N MET A 1 5.36 -14.32 -13.53
CA MET A 1 6.47 -13.65 -14.27
C MET A 1 7.13 -12.69 -13.31
N ARG A 2 8.43 -12.40 -13.44
CA ARG A 2 9.11 -11.42 -12.58
C ARG A 2 9.90 -10.48 -13.46
N ILE A 3 9.84 -9.19 -13.15
CA ILE A 3 10.73 -8.20 -13.74
C ILE A 3 11.62 -7.62 -12.65
N THR A 4 12.77 -7.12 -13.05
CA THR A 4 13.70 -6.43 -12.17
C THR A 4 14.18 -5.20 -12.90
N VAL A 5 13.90 -4.04 -12.31
CA VAL A 5 14.25 -2.74 -12.88
C VAL A 5 15.36 -2.15 -12.02
N VAL A 6 16.44 -1.72 -12.66
CA VAL A 6 17.62 -1.17 -12.01
C VAL A 6 17.77 0.29 -12.44
N ALA A 7 17.95 1.19 -11.48
CA ALA A 7 18.29 2.59 -11.72
C ALA A 7 19.44 3.01 -10.81
N GLY A 8 20.63 3.12 -11.39
CA GLY A 8 21.86 3.34 -10.64
C GLY A 8 22.12 2.19 -9.66
N GLU A 9 22.24 2.52 -8.37
CA GLU A 9 22.46 1.54 -7.29
C GLU A 9 21.16 0.93 -6.74
N ARG A 10 19.98 1.41 -7.19
CA ARG A 10 18.69 0.94 -6.71
C ARG A 10 18.12 -0.13 -7.62
N GLN A 11 17.58 -1.19 -7.03
CA GLN A 11 16.94 -2.29 -7.74
C GLN A 11 15.55 -2.55 -7.16
N VAL A 12 14.55 -2.67 -8.04
CA VAL A 12 13.18 -3.02 -7.68
C VAL A 12 12.78 -4.29 -8.40
N ALA A 13 12.34 -5.28 -7.65
CA ALA A 13 11.83 -6.54 -8.18
C ALA A 13 10.31 -6.60 -8.05
N ILE A 14 9.62 -6.86 -9.16
CA ILE A 14 8.14 -6.95 -9.18
C ILE A 14 7.73 -8.32 -9.68
N HIS A 15 6.88 -8.98 -8.89
CA HIS A 15 6.21 -10.20 -9.29
C HIS A 15 4.89 -9.88 -10.00
N ILE A 16 4.72 -10.41 -11.20
CA ILE A 16 3.55 -10.22 -12.05
C ILE A 16 2.78 -11.53 -12.15
N LYS A 17 1.52 -11.50 -11.70
CA LYS A 17 0.59 -12.62 -11.84
C LYS A 17 0.05 -12.62 -13.28
N GLY A 18 0.43 -13.64 -14.05
CA GLY A 18 0.08 -13.79 -15.47
C GLY A 18 1.19 -13.36 -16.44
N LYS A 19 0.91 -13.55 -17.74
CA LYS A 19 1.79 -13.19 -18.87
C LYS A 19 0.97 -12.34 -19.84
N GLY A 20 1.07 -11.02 -19.74
CA GLY A 20 0.32 -10.12 -20.62
C GLY A 20 0.99 -8.75 -20.71
N ALA A 21 0.98 -8.16 -21.92
CA ALA A 21 1.63 -6.87 -22.19
C ALA A 21 1.12 -5.74 -21.28
N LYS A 22 -0.19 -5.71 -20.98
CA LYS A 22 -0.77 -4.74 -20.03
C LYS A 22 -0.24 -4.90 -18.60
N ALA A 23 0.00 -6.14 -18.16
CA ALA A 23 0.53 -6.42 -16.83
C ALA A 23 2.01 -6.04 -16.74
N LEU A 24 2.76 -6.23 -17.83
CA LEU A 24 4.14 -5.79 -17.95
C LEU A 24 4.24 -4.26 -17.89
N ALA A 25 3.48 -3.53 -18.71
CA ALA A 25 3.49 -2.07 -18.72
C ALA A 25 3.11 -1.45 -17.36
N ARG A 26 2.14 -2.05 -16.64
CA ARG A 26 1.81 -1.63 -15.27
C ARG A 26 2.95 -1.87 -14.29
N ALA A 27 3.63 -3.00 -14.40
CA ALA A 27 4.76 -3.31 -13.53
C ALA A 27 5.96 -2.38 -13.79
N GLU A 28 6.24 -2.05 -15.04
CA GLU A 28 7.28 -1.07 -15.40
C GLU A 28 6.98 0.32 -14.84
N ALA A 29 5.73 0.79 -14.98
CA ALA A 29 5.31 2.07 -14.40
C ALA A 29 5.39 2.08 -12.85
N ALA A 30 5.04 0.96 -12.21
CA ALA A 30 5.18 0.81 -10.77
C ALA A 30 6.65 0.81 -10.33
N ALA A 31 7.53 0.12 -11.06
CA ALA A 31 8.97 0.11 -10.79
C ALA A 31 9.56 1.52 -10.94
N ALA A 32 9.18 2.26 -11.99
CA ALA A 32 9.63 3.63 -12.19
C ALA A 32 9.22 4.54 -11.01
N ARG A 33 8.00 4.37 -10.48
CA ARG A 33 7.53 5.09 -9.28
C ARG A 33 8.32 4.71 -8.04
N LEU A 34 8.56 3.43 -7.78
CA LEU A 34 9.32 2.96 -6.62
C LEU A 34 10.81 3.35 -6.67
N LEU A 35 11.36 3.56 -7.86
CA LEU A 35 12.74 4.04 -8.02
C LEU A 35 12.85 5.56 -7.83
N THR A 36 11.81 6.32 -8.18
CA THR A 36 11.78 7.78 -8.10
C THR A 36 11.31 8.30 -6.74
N VAL A 37 10.23 7.73 -6.22
CA VAL A 37 9.77 7.97 -4.85
C VAL A 37 10.70 7.17 -3.96
N GLY A 38 11.50 7.83 -3.11
CA GLY A 38 12.27 7.14 -2.06
C GLY A 38 11.38 6.24 -1.20
N PRO A 39 11.96 5.42 -0.29
CA PRO A 39 11.21 4.42 0.47
C PRO A 39 9.90 5.01 0.99
N GLU A 40 8.81 4.32 0.69
CA GLU A 40 7.45 4.72 1.06
C GLU A 40 7.47 5.12 2.54
N PRO A 41 6.92 6.29 2.93
CA PRO A 41 6.83 6.63 4.34
C PRO A 41 6.11 5.47 5.02
N GLU A 42 6.74 4.90 6.06
CA GLU A 42 6.15 3.85 6.90
C GLU A 42 4.66 4.14 7.08
N GLU A 43 3.83 3.13 6.84
CA GLU A 43 2.39 3.18 7.09
C GLU A 43 2.18 3.92 8.41
N ARG A 44 1.70 5.18 8.32
CA ARG A 44 1.27 5.88 9.53
C ARG A 44 0.25 4.96 10.16
N PRO A 45 0.42 4.54 11.43
CA PRO A 45 -0.59 3.75 12.09
C PRO A 45 -1.89 4.53 11.94
N ALA A 46 -2.88 3.90 11.33
CA ALA A 46 -4.20 4.47 11.21
C ALA A 46 -4.67 4.78 12.63
N PHE A 47 -4.53 6.04 13.06
CA PHE A 47 -5.08 6.53 14.31
C PHE A 47 -6.59 6.66 14.09
N GLY A 48 -7.24 5.51 13.94
CA GLY A 48 -8.68 5.37 13.94
C GLY A 48 -9.10 5.20 15.38
N TYR A 49 -9.68 6.24 15.97
CA TYR A 49 -10.42 6.08 17.21
C TYR A 49 -11.65 5.23 16.88
N ALA A 50 -11.70 4.00 17.40
CA ALA A 50 -12.93 3.24 17.43
C ALA A 50 -13.85 3.90 18.47
N VAL A 51 -14.79 4.72 18.01
CA VAL A 51 -15.92 5.12 18.85
C VAL A 51 -16.81 3.90 19.00
N THR A 52 -16.57 3.12 20.05
CA THR A 52 -17.56 2.16 20.52
C THR A 52 -18.59 2.96 21.31
N SER A 53 -19.71 3.31 20.65
CA SER A 53 -20.89 3.81 21.34
C SER A 53 -21.50 2.66 22.13
N ASP A 54 -20.94 2.37 23.31
CA ASP A 54 -21.64 1.63 24.33
C ASP A 54 -22.34 2.67 25.20
N HIS A 55 -23.57 3.00 24.80
CA HIS A 55 -24.45 3.82 25.63
C HIS A 55 -25.44 2.86 26.29
N GLU A 56 -25.02 2.32 27.42
CA GLU A 56 -25.89 1.67 28.39
C GLU A 56 -26.91 2.72 28.85
N VAL A 57 -28.16 2.60 28.38
CA VAL A 57 -29.30 3.34 28.97
C VAL A 57 -29.60 2.68 30.31
N ALA A 58 -28.84 3.05 31.33
CA ALA A 58 -29.27 2.91 32.71
C ALA A 58 -30.29 4.03 32.98
N GLY A 59 -31.55 3.64 33.16
CA GLY A 59 -32.59 4.56 33.57
C GLY A 59 -32.29 5.12 34.96
N GLU A 60 -32.72 6.37 35.20
CA GLU A 60 -33.17 6.76 36.53
C GLU A 60 -34.21 7.87 36.42
N ASP A 61 -35.19 7.73 37.31
CA ASP A 61 -36.42 8.46 37.54
C ASP A 61 -36.18 9.97 37.80
N THR A 62 -37.05 10.84 37.27
CA THR A 62 -37.50 12.08 37.94
C THR A 62 -38.72 12.68 37.24
#